data_AF-A0A4R1HUY5-F1
#
_entry.id   AF-A0A4R1HUY5-F1
#
_cell.length_a   1.000
_cell.length_b   1.000
_cell.length_c   1.000
_cell.angle_alpha   90.00
_cell.angle_beta   90.00
_cell.angle_gamma   90.00
#
_symmetry.space_group_name_H-M   'P 1'
#
loop_
_entity.id
_entity.type
_entity.pdbx_description
1 polymer ?
#
loop_
_entity_poly.entity_id
_entity_poly.type
_entity_poly.pdbx_seq_one_letter_code
_entity_poly.pdbx_strand_id
1 'polypeptide(L)' 'MGDDATPPDGGAAGHELPPGGPQATARGCLCSVLANAAYRSGADENPCIDPLCPLHAEAAAQN' A
#
# COMPACT_ATOMS: atom_id res chain seq x y z
N MET A 1 6.13 26.25 28.61
CA MET A 1 5.15 26.38 27.52
C MET A 1 5.51 25.28 26.54
N GLY A 2 4.88 24.10 26.70
CA GLY A 2 4.74 23.16 25.58
C GLY A 2 3.94 23.87 24.49
N ASP A 3 4.00 23.49 23.22
CA ASP A 3 3.86 22.10 22.77
C ASP A 3 4.67 21.89 21.48
N ASP A 4 5.58 20.92 21.53
CA ASP A 4 6.21 20.29 20.38
C ASP A 4 5.14 19.47 19.65
N ALA A 5 4.58 20.03 18.58
CA ALA A 5 3.72 19.31 17.66
C ALA A 5 4.55 18.86 16.45
N THR A 6 5.53 18.01 16.70
CA THR A 6 6.09 17.15 15.65
C THR A 6 4.96 16.20 15.21
N PRO A 7 4.49 16.22 13.95
CA PRO A 7 3.54 15.20 13.51
C PRO A 7 4.20 13.83 13.70
N PRO A 8 3.48 12.84 14.28
CA PRO A 8 4.07 11.53 14.49
C PRO A 8 4.51 10.98 13.14
N ASP A 9 5.80 10.65 13.10
CA ASP A 9 6.45 9.81 12.10
C ASP A 9 5.47 8.75 11.60
N GLY A 10 4.87 9.03 10.45
CA GLY A 10 3.85 8.21 9.83
C GLY A 10 4.51 7.00 9.21
N GLY A 11 4.84 6.00 10.03
CA GLY A 11 5.01 4.62 9.62
C GLY A 11 5.91 4.38 8.42
N ALA A 12 7.16 4.82 8.46
CA ALA A 12 8.18 4.38 7.51
C ALA A 12 8.82 3.06 7.96
N ALA A 13 7.99 2.05 8.26
CA ALA A 13 8.46 0.67 8.29
C ALA A 13 8.65 0.20 6.84
N GLY A 14 9.82 0.46 6.27
CA GLY A 14 10.21 -0.02 4.95
C GLY A 14 9.53 0.70 3.78
N HIS A 15 10.27 0.99 2.71
CA HIS A 15 9.71 1.47 1.44
C HIS A 15 8.93 0.34 0.73
N GLU A 16 7.92 -0.24 1.36
CA GLU A 16 7.00 -1.17 0.72
C GLU A 16 6.02 -0.34 -0.11
N LEU A 17 6.18 -0.44 -1.43
CA LEU A 17 5.30 0.24 -2.37
C LEU A 17 3.87 -0.28 -2.17
N PRO A 18 2.89 0.56 -1.86
CA PRO A 18 1.52 0.10 -1.67
C PRO A 18 0.96 -0.47 -2.97
N PRO A 19 0.21 -1.60 -2.93
CA PRO A 19 -0.42 -2.18 -4.10
C PRO A 19 -1.34 -1.16 -4.78
N GLY A 20 -1.30 -1.10 -6.11
CA GLY A 20 -2.06 -0.11 -6.88
C GLY A 20 -1.65 1.35 -6.64
N GLY A 21 -0.57 1.62 -5.90
CA GLY A 21 -0.01 2.95 -5.74
C GLY A 21 0.72 3.42 -7.01
N PRO A 22 0.88 4.74 -7.21
CA PRO A 22 1.52 5.28 -8.42
C PRO A 22 2.96 4.78 -8.61
N GLN A 23 3.72 4.63 -7.52
CA GLN A 23 5.06 4.06 -7.55
C GLN A 23 5.04 2.56 -7.90
N ALA A 24 4.03 1.81 -7.44
CA ALA A 24 3.90 0.37 -7.74
C ALA A 24 3.55 0.15 -9.20
N THR A 25 2.58 0.91 -9.71
CA THR A 25 2.19 0.89 -11.12
C THR A 25 3.36 1.25 -12.03
N ALA A 26 4.17 2.25 -11.65
CA ALA A 26 5.38 2.61 -12.39
C ALA A 26 6.43 1.48 -12.45
N ARG A 27 6.39 0.52 -11.52
CA ARG A 27 7.24 -0.68 -11.50
C ARG A 27 6.58 -1.93 -12.08
N GLY A 28 5.38 -1.80 -12.67
CA GLY A 28 4.66 -2.89 -13.30
C GLY A 28 3.66 -3.62 -12.40
N CYS A 29 3.23 -3.03 -11.29
CA CYS A 29 2.15 -3.56 -10.46
C CYS A 29 0.85 -3.67 -11.27
N LEU A 30 0.17 -4.81 -11.13
CA LEU A 30 -1.13 -5.10 -11.75
C LEU A 30 -2.30 -4.98 -10.77
N CYS A 31 -2.03 -4.67 -9.50
CA CYS A 31 -3.08 -4.53 -8.50
C CYS A 31 -3.99 -3.34 -8.83
N SER A 32 -5.30 -3.49 -8.60
CA SER A 32 -6.28 -2.45 -8.92
C SER A 32 -6.00 -1.17 -8.14
N VAL A 33 -5.70 -0.08 -8.85
CA VAL A 33 -5.45 1.24 -8.25
C VAL A 33 -6.65 1.71 -7.44
N LEU A 34 -7.86 1.57 -7.99
CA LEU A 34 -9.08 2.05 -7.35
C LEU A 34 -9.42 1.24 -6.09
N ALA A 35 -9.32 -0.09 -6.16
CA ALA A 35 -9.62 -0.95 -5.02
C ALA A 35 -8.61 -0.73 -3.88
N ASN A 36 -7.32 -0.58 -4.20
CA ASN A 36 -6.32 -0.30 -3.19
C ASN A 36 -6.35 1.15 -2.69
N ALA A 37 -6.90 2.09 -3.46
CA ALA A 37 -7.25 3.41 -2.94
C ALA A 37 -8.37 3.32 -1.91
N ALA A 38 -9.42 2.53 -2.17
CA ALA A 38 -10.51 2.30 -1.21
C ALA A 38 -10.02 1.65 0.09
N TYR A 39 -9.19 0.60 -0.01
CA TYR A 39 -8.53 -0.03 1.14
C TYR A 39 -7.74 0.99 1.98
N ARG A 40 -6.91 1.82 1.34
CA ARG A 40 -6.12 2.85 2.03
C ARG A 40 -6.96 3.96 2.65
N SER A 41 -8.16 4.20 2.11
CA SER A 41 -9.13 5.14 2.68
C SER A 41 -10.00 4.52 3.79
N GLY A 42 -9.82 3.24 4.10
CA GLY A 42 -10.66 2.50 5.05
C GLY A 42 -12.07 2.21 4.55
N ALA A 43 -12.33 2.40 3.25
CA ALA A 43 -13.60 2.07 2.61
C ALA A 43 -13.70 0.58 2.26
N ASP A 44 -12.56 -0.13 2.27
CA ASP A 44 -12.47 -1.58 2.14
C ASP A 44 -11.54 -2.13 3.24
N GLU A 45 -11.78 -3.35 3.70
CA GLU A 45 -11.02 -4.00 4.77
C GLU A 45 -9.82 -4.80 4.26
N ASN A 46 -9.80 -5.16 2.97
CA ASN A 46 -8.76 -5.99 2.39
C ASN A 46 -8.06 -5.33 1.19
N PRO A 47 -6.73 -5.47 1.06
CA PRO A 47 -6.02 -5.03 -0.12
C PRO A 47 -6.40 -5.91 -1.32
N CYS A 48 -6.53 -5.29 -2.49
CA CYS A 48 -6.82 -5.99 -3.73
C CYS A 48 -5.50 -6.34 -4.42
N ILE A 49 -5.00 -7.54 -4.15
CA ILE A 49 -3.78 -8.06 -4.78
C ILE A 49 -4.16 -8.89 -6.00
N ASP A 50 -3.67 -8.48 -7.17
CA ASP A 50 -3.83 -9.29 -8.38
C ASP A 50 -2.88 -10.51 -8.29
N PRO A 51 -3.37 -11.75 -8.49
CA PRO A 51 -2.56 -12.96 -8.36
C PRO A 51 -1.44 -13.08 -9.41
N LEU A 52 -1.52 -12.31 -10.50
CA LEU A 52 -0.47 -12.19 -11.51
C LEU A 52 0.43 -10.99 -11.26
N CYS A 53 0.20 -10.19 -10.21
CA CYS A 53 1.02 -9.03 -9.90
C CYS A 53 2.46 -9.48 -9.57
N PRO A 54 3.46 -9.12 -10.39
CA PRO A 54 4.85 -9.52 -10.17
C PRO A 54 5.49 -8.82 -8.96
N LEU A 55 4.80 -7.85 -8.36
CA LEU A 55 5.29 -7.07 -7.21
C LEU A 55 4.73 -7.57 -5.87
N HIS A 56 3.47 -7.99 -5.84
CA HIS A 56 2.74 -8.20 -4.59
C HIS A 56 2.12 -9.60 -4.45
N ALA A 57 2.00 -10.36 -5.55
CA ALA A 57 1.45 -11.71 -5.50
C ALA A 57 2.35 -12.68 -4.70
N GLU A 58 3.67 -12.54 -4.78
CA GLU A 58 4.61 -13.38 -4.03
C GLU A 58 4.58 -13.10 -2.51
N ALA A 59 4.28 -11.85 -2.11
CA ALA A 59 4.10 -11.51 -0.70
C ALA A 59 2.75 -12.05 -0.15
N ALA A 60 1.72 -12.10 -0.98
CA ALA A 60 0.41 -12.63 -0.60
C ALA A 60 0.37 -14.17 -0.50
N ALA A 61 1.26 -14.88 -1.20
CA ALA A 61 1.30 -16.35 -1.25
C ALA A 61 2.06 -17.01 -0.09
N GLN A 62 2.67 -16.25 0.82
CA GLN A 62 3.50 -16.74 1.94
C GLN A 62 2.75 -16.92 3.27
N ASN A 63 1.42 -16.91 3.27
CA ASN A 63 0.57 -17.11 4.45
C ASN A 63 -0.43 -18.26 4.24
#